data_AF-A0A6F9B6D4-F1
#
_entry.id   AF-A0A6F9B6D4-F1
#
_cell.length_a   1.000
_cell.length_b   1.000
_cell.length_c   1.000
_cell.angle_alpha   90.00
_cell.angle_beta   90.00
_cell.angle_gamma   90.00
#
_symmetry.space_group_name_H-M   'P 1'
#
loop_
_entity.id
_entity.type
_entity.pdbx_description
1 polymer ?
#
loop_
_entity_poly.entity_id
_entity_poly.type
_entity_poly.pdbx_seq_one_letter_code
_entity_poly.pdbx_strand_id
1 'polypeptide(L)'
;MDSDEGYNYDFDEDEECSEDSGAEEPGDDTLELGEDEVELVDPAEAGGERDEGLETGGSGHGPGQEEEDYRFEVLTAEQILQHMVECIREVNEVIQNPATITRILLSHFNWDREKLME
;
A
#
# COMPACT_ATOMS: atom_id res chain seq x y z
N MET A 1 14.39 48.85 5.38
CA MET A 1 14.36 47.69 6.27
C MET A 1 14.00 48.24 7.62
N ASP A 2 12.72 48.17 7.93
CA ASP A 2 12.05 48.32 9.23
C ASP A 2 10.55 48.31 8.88
N SER A 3 9.63 47.63 9.54
CA SER A 3 9.58 46.48 10.45
C SER A 3 8.09 46.14 10.48
N ASP A 4 7.74 44.85 10.47
CA ASP A 4 6.38 44.31 10.39
C ASP A 4 5.30 45.14 11.10
N GLU A 5 4.40 45.73 10.31
CA GLU A 5 3.19 46.36 10.82
C GLU A 5 2.22 45.26 11.23
N GLY A 6 1.96 45.20 12.54
CA GLY A 6 1.23 44.12 13.20
C GLY A 6 -0.21 43.99 12.70
N TYR A 7 -0.58 42.76 12.37
CA TYR A 7 -1.97 42.38 12.16
C TYR A 7 -2.73 42.54 13.47
N ASN A 8 -3.68 43.48 13.51
CA ASN A 8 -4.65 43.57 14.59
C ASN A 8 -5.62 42.39 14.45
N TYR A 9 -5.41 41.36 15.26
CA TYR A 9 -6.43 40.34 15.50
C TYR A 9 -7.48 40.98 16.39
N ASP A 10 -8.56 41.50 15.79
CA ASP A 10 -9.81 41.65 16.51
C ASP A 10 -10.29 40.22 16.79
N PHE A 11 -9.89 39.71 17.96
CA PHE A 11 -10.42 38.47 18.53
C PHE A 11 -11.87 38.77 18.87
N ASP A 12 -12.80 38.28 18.05
CA ASP A 12 -14.22 38.27 18.38
C ASP A 12 -14.37 37.49 19.70
N GLU A 13 -14.47 38.23 20.81
CA GLU A 13 -14.51 37.73 22.19
C GLU A 13 -15.84 37.00 22.53
N ASP A 14 -16.71 36.80 21.52
CA ASP A 14 -18.08 36.29 21.71
C ASP A 14 -18.43 35.06 20.84
N GLU A 15 -17.47 34.38 20.21
CA GLU A 15 -17.75 33.05 19.61
C GLU A 15 -17.61 31.96 20.68
N GLU A 16 -18.57 31.94 21.61
CA GLU A 16 -18.79 30.84 22.54
C GLU A 16 -19.01 29.55 21.73
N CYS A 17 -17.93 28.81 21.53
CA CYS A 17 -17.95 27.46 20.99
C CYS A 17 -18.71 26.59 21.99
N SER A 18 -20.02 26.47 21.81
CA SER A 18 -20.90 25.68 22.67
C SER A 18 -20.41 24.23 22.71
N GLU A 19 -19.79 23.90 23.84
CA GLU A 19 -19.54 22.56 24.32
C GLU A 19 -20.89 21.86 24.54
N ASP A 20 -21.12 20.72 23.89
CA ASP A 20 -21.84 19.55 24.40
C ASP A 20 -22.46 18.73 23.26
N SER A 21 -21.86 17.58 22.97
CA SER A 21 -22.47 16.49 22.22
C SER A 21 -21.75 15.23 22.69
N GLY A 22 -22.31 14.60 23.72
CA GLY A 22 -21.72 13.50 24.47
C GLY A 22 -21.06 12.42 23.62
N ALA A 23 -19.86 12.03 24.04
CA ALA A 23 -19.25 10.78 23.65
C ALA A 23 -20.05 9.63 24.28
N GLU A 24 -20.89 8.99 23.50
CA GLU A 24 -21.33 7.63 23.82
C GLU A 24 -20.12 6.73 23.54
N GLU A 25 -19.47 6.24 24.59
CA GLU A 25 -18.40 5.23 24.49
C GLU A 25 -18.92 4.01 23.72
N PRO A 26 -18.44 3.72 22.49
CA PRO A 26 -18.68 2.41 21.91
C PRO A 26 -17.95 1.42 22.81
N GLY A 27 -18.72 0.45 23.33
CA GLY A 27 -18.27 -0.51 24.32
C GLY A 27 -16.94 -1.17 23.96
N ASP A 28 -16.25 -1.57 25.02
CA ASP A 28 -15.10 -2.47 25.06
C ASP A 28 -15.38 -3.78 24.29
N ASP A 29 -15.28 -3.72 22.96
CA ASP A 29 -14.94 -4.87 22.13
C ASP A 29 -13.40 -4.91 22.04
N THR A 30 -12.75 -5.16 23.17
CA THR A 30 -11.42 -5.77 23.17
C THR A 30 -11.55 -7.09 22.43
N LEU A 31 -11.29 -7.06 21.13
CA LEU A 31 -11.07 -8.27 20.36
C LEU A 31 -9.88 -8.97 21.03
N GLU A 32 -10.16 -10.08 21.69
CA GLU A 32 -9.17 -11.02 22.20
C GLU A 32 -8.37 -11.54 21.00
N LEU A 33 -7.38 -10.75 20.57
CA LEU A 33 -6.33 -11.19 19.67
C LEU A 33 -5.64 -12.33 20.42
N GLY A 34 -5.95 -13.56 20.00
CA GLY A 34 -5.20 -14.73 20.40
C GLY A 34 -3.72 -14.41 20.28
N GLU A 35 -3.03 -14.59 21.39
CA GLU A 35 -1.59 -14.59 21.55
C GLU A 35 -0.97 -15.74 20.74
N ASP A 36 -1.10 -15.71 19.41
CA ASP A 36 -0.23 -16.47 18.53
C ASP A 36 1.09 -15.71 18.43
N GLU A 37 1.94 -15.95 19.43
CA GLU A 37 3.33 -15.55 19.49
C GLU A 37 4.06 -16.15 18.28
N VAL A 38 4.18 -15.38 17.19
CA VAL A 38 5.03 -15.78 16.06
C VAL A 38 6.49 -15.71 16.50
N GLU A 39 7.05 -16.86 16.88
CA GLU A 39 8.47 -16.99 17.21
C GLU A 39 9.31 -16.55 15.99
N LEU A 40 9.95 -15.40 16.11
CA LEU A 40 10.88 -14.90 15.10
C LEU A 40 12.15 -15.76 15.15
N VAL A 41 12.19 -16.81 14.34
CA VAL A 41 13.38 -17.65 14.19
C VAL A 41 14.49 -16.83 13.53
N ASP A 42 15.62 -16.68 14.23
CA ASP A 42 16.79 -15.97 13.73
C ASP A 42 17.38 -16.72 12.52
N PRO A 43 17.45 -16.09 11.33
CA PRO A 43 17.96 -16.75 10.12
C PRO A 43 19.44 -17.13 10.22
N ALA A 44 20.16 -16.69 11.26
CA ALA A 44 21.55 -17.06 11.50
C ALA A 44 21.74 -18.51 11.99
N GLU A 45 20.70 -19.17 12.52
CA GLU A 45 20.76 -20.55 13.01
C GLU A 45 20.39 -21.61 11.94
N ALA A 46 20.23 -21.22 10.66
CA ALA A 46 20.21 -22.15 9.54
C ALA A 46 21.64 -22.57 9.15
N GLY A 47 22.38 -23.12 10.11
CA GLY A 47 23.71 -23.69 9.92
C GLY A 47 23.64 -25.06 9.26
N GLY A 48 23.84 -25.10 7.94
CA GLY A 48 24.08 -26.32 7.16
C GLY A 48 25.26 -26.14 6.21
N GLU A 49 26.43 -26.63 6.64
CA GLU A 49 27.70 -26.89 5.95
C GLU A 49 28.21 -25.94 4.84
N ARG A 50 29.41 -25.39 5.12
CA ARG A 50 30.29 -24.70 4.19
C ARG A 50 30.73 -25.69 3.10
N ASP A 51 30.21 -25.56 1.88
CA ASP A 51 30.68 -26.32 0.72
C ASP A 51 32.10 -25.86 0.36
N GLU A 52 33.05 -26.73 0.65
CA GLU A 52 34.46 -26.54 0.36
C GLU A 52 34.73 -26.97 -1.10
N GLY A 53 34.84 -25.99 -1.99
CA GLY A 53 35.59 -26.15 -3.24
C GLY A 53 34.77 -26.52 -4.47
N LEU A 54 34.40 -25.50 -5.26
CA LEU A 54 34.36 -25.65 -6.71
C LEU A 54 35.13 -24.50 -7.36
N GLU A 55 36.41 -24.76 -7.57
CA GLU A 55 37.23 -24.09 -8.55
C GLU A 55 36.74 -24.50 -9.95
N THR A 56 35.60 -23.96 -10.37
CA THR A 56 35.15 -24.02 -11.76
C THR A 56 35.86 -22.92 -12.54
N GLY A 57 36.98 -23.34 -13.12
CA GLY A 57 37.65 -22.63 -14.19
C GLY A 57 36.66 -22.17 -15.28
N GLY A 58 37.00 -21.03 -15.87
CA GLY A 58 36.18 -20.33 -16.85
C GLY A 58 35.56 -21.23 -17.91
N SER A 59 34.26 -21.04 -18.12
CA SER A 59 33.61 -21.32 -19.39
C SER A 59 32.95 -20.04 -19.85
N GLY A 60 33.49 -19.51 -20.95
CA GLY A 60 33.18 -18.19 -21.49
C GLY A 60 31.69 -18.00 -21.69
N HIS A 61 31.17 -16.97 -21.03
CA HIS A 61 29.93 -16.33 -21.45
C HIS A 61 30.26 -15.62 -22.76
N GLY A 62 29.77 -16.18 -23.86
CA GLY A 62 29.80 -15.50 -25.15
C GLY A 62 29.01 -14.19 -25.04
N PRO A 63 29.46 -13.09 -25.68
CA PRO A 63 28.74 -11.84 -25.55
C PRO A 63 27.45 -11.93 -26.37
N GLY A 64 26.29 -12.07 -25.70
CA GLY A 64 25.02 -11.69 -26.30
C GLY A 64 23.83 -12.65 -26.21
N GLN A 65 23.69 -13.50 -25.19
CA GLN A 65 22.46 -14.30 -25.01
C GLN A 65 21.78 -14.21 -23.64
N GLU A 66 22.29 -13.42 -22.69
CA GLU A 66 21.83 -13.49 -21.29
C GLU A 66 21.01 -12.27 -20.84
N GLU A 67 21.02 -11.17 -21.59
CA GLU A 67 20.33 -9.92 -21.21
C GLU A 67 18.84 -9.91 -21.61
N GLU A 68 18.40 -10.84 -22.45
CA GLU A 68 17.02 -10.88 -22.94
C GLU A 68 16.02 -11.56 -21.99
N ASP A 69 16.50 -12.34 -21.01
CA ASP A 69 15.66 -13.19 -20.15
C ASP A 69 15.19 -12.52 -18.85
N TYR A 70 15.71 -11.33 -18.50
CA TYR A 70 15.32 -10.56 -17.30
C TYR A 70 14.81 -9.15 -17.63
N ARG A 71 13.82 -9.05 -18.52
CA ARG A 71 13.21 -7.75 -18.86
C ARG A 71 12.23 -7.34 -17.76
N PHE A 72 12.46 -6.17 -17.18
CA PHE A 72 11.53 -5.51 -16.27
C PHE A 72 11.31 -4.08 -16.72
N GLU A 73 10.13 -3.55 -16.42
CA GLU A 73 9.78 -2.16 -16.61
C GLU A 73 9.57 -1.53 -15.23
N VAL A 74 10.16 -0.36 -15.00
CA VAL A 74 9.94 0.39 -13.76
C VAL A 74 8.82 1.40 -14.02
N LEU A 75 7.73 1.27 -13.28
CA LEU A 75 6.61 2.19 -13.34
C LEU A 75 6.66 3.17 -12.16
N THR A 76 6.30 4.42 -12.44
CA THR A 76 5.99 5.41 -11.42
C THR A 76 4.66 5.09 -10.74
N ALA A 77 4.43 5.66 -9.56
CA ALA A 77 3.15 5.56 -8.86
C ALA A 77 1.98 6.07 -9.71
N GLU A 78 2.19 7.11 -10.51
CA GLU A 78 1.17 7.66 -11.40
C GLU A 78 0.80 6.66 -12.51
N GLN A 79 1.79 6.03 -13.15
CA GLN A 79 1.54 5.05 -14.22
C GLN A 79 0.71 3.87 -13.72
N ILE A 80 1.05 3.31 -12.56
CA ILE A 80 0.28 2.19 -12.00
C ILE A 80 -1.11 2.60 -11.52
N LEU A 81 -1.25 3.82 -11.00
CA LEU A 81 -2.55 4.37 -10.64
C LEU A 81 -3.43 4.58 -11.87
N GLN A 82 -2.86 4.99 -13.00
CA GLN A 82 -3.57 5.14 -14.26
C GLN A 82 -4.11 3.80 -14.76
N HIS A 83 -3.30 2.73 -14.69
CA HIS A 83 -3.75 1.37 -14.98
C HIS A 83 -4.89 0.92 -14.06
N MET A 84 -4.82 1.24 -12.77
CA MET A 84 -5.90 0.97 -11.82
C MET A 84 -7.19 1.71 -12.21
N VAL A 85 -7.10 3.00 -12.55
CA VAL A 85 -8.27 3.82 -12.93
C VAL A 85 -8.92 3.30 -14.21
N GLU A 86 -8.12 2.91 -15.20
CA GLU A 86 -8.61 2.27 -16.44
C GLU A 86 -9.38 0.98 -16.13
N CYS A 87 -8.79 0.11 -15.30
CA CYS A 87 -9.41 -1.14 -14.85
C CYS A 87 -10.75 -0.89 -14.12
N ILE A 88 -10.79 0.08 -13.22
CA ILE A 88 -12.02 0.47 -12.52
C ILE A 88 -13.05 0.98 -13.51
N ARG A 89 -12.66 1.83 -14.48
CA ARG A 89 -13.57 2.40 -15.47
C ARG A 89 -14.24 1.30 -16.31
N GLU A 90 -13.46 0.35 -16.82
CA GLU A 90 -13.95 -0.79 -17.61
C GLU A 90 -15.02 -1.59 -16.84
N VAL A 91 -14.76 -1.90 -15.57
CA VAL A 91 -15.73 -2.63 -14.72
C VAL A 91 -16.95 -1.77 -14.40
N ASN A 92 -16.74 -0.45 -14.24
CA ASN A 92 -17.80 0.46 -13.85
C ASN A 92 -18.82 0.74 -14.96
N GLU A 93 -18.47 0.48 -16.22
CA GLU A 93 -19.42 0.55 -17.34
C GLU A 93 -20.62 -0.41 -17.14
N VAL A 94 -20.39 -1.53 -16.45
CA VAL A 94 -21.41 -2.53 -16.16
C VAL A 94 -22.08 -2.30 -14.80
N ILE A 95 -21.29 -2.06 -13.75
CA ILE A 95 -21.78 -2.04 -12.36
C ILE A 95 -22.33 -0.67 -11.93
N GLN A 96 -21.93 0.42 -12.60
CA GLN A 96 -22.39 1.80 -12.35
C GLN A 96 -22.28 2.29 -10.89
N ASN A 97 -21.20 1.90 -10.20
CA ASN A 97 -20.90 2.36 -8.85
C ASN A 97 -19.99 3.58 -8.84
N PRO A 98 -19.87 4.33 -7.73
CA PRO A 98 -18.80 5.29 -7.56
C PRO A 98 -17.43 4.58 -7.64
N ALA A 99 -16.46 5.18 -8.34
CA ALA A 99 -15.15 4.57 -8.57
C ALA A 99 -14.45 4.07 -7.30
N THR A 100 -14.61 4.80 -6.18
CA THR A 100 -14.07 4.41 -4.88
C THR A 100 -14.66 3.09 -4.37
N ILE A 101 -15.96 2.86 -4.56
CA ILE A 101 -16.63 1.62 -4.16
C ILE A 101 -16.20 0.46 -5.06
N THR A 102 -16.18 0.68 -6.38
CA THR A 102 -15.69 -0.32 -7.35
C THR A 102 -14.25 -0.75 -7.05
N ARG A 103 -13.38 0.20 -6.65
CA ARG A 103 -12.01 -0.10 -6.20
C ARG A 103 -11.98 -1.01 -4.97
N ILE A 104 -12.82 -0.74 -3.97
CA ILE A 104 -12.89 -1.56 -2.73
C ILE A 104 -13.37 -2.96 -3.06
N LEU A 105 -14.42 -3.08 -3.89
CA LEU A 105 -14.93 -4.37 -4.34
C LEU A 105 -13.89 -5.16 -5.13
N LEU A 106 -13.25 -4.54 -6.12
CA LEU A 106 -12.15 -5.16 -6.86
C LEU A 106 -11.04 -5.62 -5.93
N SER A 107 -10.64 -4.78 -4.95
CA SER A 107 -9.63 -5.18 -3.96
C SER A 107 -10.06 -6.39 -3.14
N HIS A 108 -11.33 -6.48 -2.75
CA HIS A 108 -11.90 -7.60 -2.00
C HIS A 108 -11.89 -8.91 -2.82
N PHE A 109 -12.05 -8.81 -4.14
CA PHE A 109 -11.98 -9.94 -5.08
C PHE A 109 -10.58 -10.16 -5.68
N ASN A 110 -9.52 -9.63 -5.07
CA ASN A 110 -8.14 -9.75 -5.58
C ASN A 110 -7.97 -9.25 -7.03
N TRP A 111 -8.74 -8.24 -7.42
CA TRP A 111 -8.84 -7.68 -8.78
C TRP A 111 -9.38 -8.65 -9.84
N ASP A 112 -10.04 -9.72 -9.42
CA ASP A 112 -10.74 -10.66 -10.29
C ASP A 112 -12.05 -10.06 -10.80
N ARG A 113 -12.04 -9.61 -12.05
CA ARG A 113 -13.17 -8.94 -12.70
C ARG A 113 -14.31 -9.90 -12.99
N GLU A 114 -14.01 -11.17 -13.26
CA GLU A 114 -15.01 -12.17 -13.61
C GLU A 114 -15.85 -12.50 -12.38
N LYS A 115 -15.20 -12.79 -11.24
CA LYS A 115 -15.90 -13.03 -9.96
C LYS A 115 -16.74 -11.87 -9.47
N LEU A 116 -16.38 -10.64 -9.83
CA LEU A 116 -17.16 -9.46 -9.48
C LEU A 116 -18.43 -9.32 -10.34
N MET A 117 -18.45 -9.92 -11.54
CA MET A 117 -19.57 -9.85 -12.50
C MET A 117 -20.51 -11.07 -12.47
N GLU A 118 -20.07 -12.21 -11.90
CA GLU A 118 -20.90 -13.40 -11.64
C GLU A 118 -22.00 -13.15 -10.59
#